data_AF-A0A067BNB6-F1
#
_entry.id   AF-A0A067BNB6-F1
#
_cell.length_a   1.000
_cell.length_b   1.000
_cell.length_c   1.000
_cell.angle_alpha   90.00
_cell.angle_beta   90.00
_cell.angle_gamma   90.00
#
_symmetry.space_group_name_H-M   'P 1'
#
loop_
_entity.id
_entity.type
_entity.pdbx_description
1 polymer ?
#
loop_
_entity_poly.entity_id
_entity_poly.type
_entity_poly.pdbx_seq_one_letter_code
_entity_poly.pdbx_strand_id
1 'polypeptide(L)'
;MVNKTAPIELFHTPLLNPSDPSFDFFAWLFLFDWAIGNREVISFQGDLGTLTVMGNELTRLEQAVDSAQLPTVFALYALQAVRYVTYVMIMLAAVTFVYILLARGHVEGLNMFEMSRVGGIVWVGRPLVAVRSITALCLLSTASVELQSDGVLSNFVPTPIPLWTTCLAANEVTWLVGIVNDISLVWTQDHTIAYATINSLVMWLISALLATLAPVQATIISGPKRLSSSILLCGGAKYLFKHHDWVLGDVYHLDRASAVLNGLLSVRYQSQWIIFDVKTWCVHTIDVASDLLVYTGENIVLVDRRFGLALPLRE
;
A
#
# COMPACT_ATOMS: atom_id res chain seq x y z
N MET A 1 0.97 53.69 5.46
CA MET A 1 0.26 53.51 4.18
C MET A 1 1.18 52.73 3.26
N VAL A 2 0.79 51.52 2.85
CA VAL A 2 1.59 50.69 1.93
C VAL A 2 1.24 51.09 0.50
N ASN A 3 2.22 51.55 -0.28
CA ASN A 3 2.03 51.93 -1.66
C ASN A 3 1.91 50.68 -2.54
N LYS A 4 0.70 50.39 -3.04
CA LYS A 4 0.40 49.15 -3.80
C LYS A 4 1.06 49.09 -5.18
N THR A 5 1.67 50.17 -5.67
CA THR A 5 2.33 50.24 -6.98
C THR A 5 3.86 50.17 -6.91
N ALA A 6 4.44 50.08 -5.71
CA ALA A 6 5.88 49.95 -5.56
C ALA A 6 6.36 48.56 -6.02
N PRO A 7 7.53 48.45 -6.66
CA PRO A 7 8.12 47.15 -7.00
C PRO A 7 8.38 46.35 -5.73
N ILE A 8 8.10 45.04 -5.78
CA ILE A 8 8.38 44.11 -4.68
C ILE A 8 9.89 43.84 -4.69
N GLU A 9 10.57 44.22 -3.63
CA GLU A 9 11.99 43.89 -3.41
C GLU A 9 12.10 42.73 -2.42
N LEU A 10 12.92 41.73 -2.77
CA LEU A 10 13.23 40.60 -1.90
C LEU A 10 14.56 40.86 -1.21
N PHE A 11 14.54 40.95 0.12
CA PHE A 11 15.76 41.05 0.92
C PHE A 11 16.22 39.67 1.36
N HIS A 12 17.50 39.40 1.16
CA HIS A 12 18.16 38.16 1.59
C HIS A 12 19.55 38.50 2.12
N THR A 13 20.08 37.67 3.01
CA THR A 13 21.44 37.80 3.56
C THR A 13 22.08 36.41 3.57
N PRO A 14 23.36 36.29 3.17
CA PRO A 14 24.05 35.02 3.23
C PRO A 14 24.15 34.54 4.69
N LEU A 15 23.87 33.26 4.92
CA LEU A 15 23.82 32.68 6.26
C LEU A 15 25.17 32.83 7.00
N LEU A 16 26.27 32.61 6.27
CA LEU A 16 27.64 32.88 6.74
C LEU A 16 28.15 34.13 6.00
N ASN A 17 28.13 35.28 6.67
CA ASN A 17 28.59 36.55 6.10
C ASN A 17 29.91 36.97 6.77
N PRO A 18 31.06 36.94 6.07
CA PRO A 18 32.34 37.38 6.62
C PRO A 18 32.35 38.84 7.09
N SER A 19 31.41 39.64 6.59
CA SER A 19 31.28 41.07 6.92
C SER A 19 30.46 41.32 8.18
N ASP A 20 29.70 40.31 8.67
CA ASP A 20 28.89 40.39 9.89
C ASP A 20 29.10 39.15 10.78
N PRO A 21 30.26 39.07 11.47
CA PRO A 21 30.57 37.93 12.34
C PRO A 21 29.68 37.86 13.59
N SER A 22 28.84 38.87 13.86
CA SER A 22 27.94 38.86 15.01
C SER A 22 26.84 37.82 14.89
N PHE A 23 26.49 37.44 13.66
CA PHE A 23 25.46 36.44 13.36
C PHE A 23 25.97 34.99 13.30
N ASP A 24 27.30 34.78 13.28
CA ASP A 24 27.91 33.46 13.06
C ASP A 24 27.45 32.40 14.05
N PHE A 25 27.22 32.76 15.32
CA PHE A 25 26.70 31.83 16.32
C PHE A 25 25.32 31.27 15.93
N PHE A 26 24.40 32.13 15.48
CA PHE A 26 23.07 31.73 15.03
C PHE A 26 23.13 30.99 13.69
N ALA A 27 24.03 31.41 12.79
CA ALA A 27 24.28 30.70 11.53
C ALA A 27 24.69 29.23 11.76
N TRP A 28 25.56 28.98 12.74
CA TRP A 28 25.95 27.63 13.13
C TRP A 28 24.82 26.83 13.79
N LEU A 29 23.96 27.47 14.59
CA LEU A 29 22.75 26.81 15.11
C LEU A 29 21.80 26.41 13.98
N PHE A 30 21.60 27.26 12.98
CA PHE A 30 20.78 26.96 11.81
C PHE A 30 21.37 25.82 10.96
N LEU A 31 22.69 25.80 10.77
CA LEU A 31 23.39 24.70 10.10
C LEU A 31 23.30 23.40 10.90
N PHE A 32 23.40 23.46 12.23
CA PHE A 32 23.22 22.30 13.11
C PHE A 32 21.79 21.75 13.02
N ASP A 33 20.78 22.61 13.14
CA ASP A 33 19.36 22.25 12.98
C ASP A 33 19.09 21.61 11.61
N TRP A 34 19.69 22.16 10.55
CA TRP A 34 19.61 21.57 9.22
C TRP A 34 20.29 20.20 9.15
N ALA A 35 21.49 20.06 9.75
CA ALA A 35 22.22 18.79 9.76
C ALA A 35 21.49 17.67 10.51
N ILE A 36 20.70 18.00 11.54
CA ILE A 36 19.85 17.02 12.27
C ILE A 36 18.45 16.84 11.66
N GLY A 37 18.14 17.55 10.56
CA GLY A 37 16.86 17.41 9.85
C GLY A 37 15.70 18.20 10.46
N ASN A 38 15.95 19.14 11.36
CA ASN A 38 14.93 20.04 11.92
C ASN A 38 14.67 21.27 11.03
N ARG A 39 15.45 21.48 9.97
CA ARG A 39 15.25 22.53 8.97
C ARG A 39 15.44 21.96 7.58
N GLU A 40 14.76 22.53 6.60
CA GLU A 40 14.96 22.24 5.19
C GLU A 40 15.65 23.40 4.48
N VAL A 41 16.47 23.07 3.49
CA VAL A 41 17.08 24.05 2.58
C VAL A 41 16.51 23.81 1.19
N ILE A 42 15.90 24.84 0.63
CA ILE A 42 15.21 24.77 -0.66
C ILE A 42 15.95 25.67 -1.65
N SER A 43 16.19 25.15 -2.85
CA SER A 43 16.75 25.91 -3.96
C SER A 43 15.65 26.19 -4.98
N PHE A 44 15.26 27.46 -5.09
CA PHE A 44 14.33 27.93 -6.09
C PHE A 44 15.10 28.24 -7.36
N GLN A 45 14.86 27.47 -8.41
CA GLN A 45 15.41 27.73 -9.74
C GLN A 45 14.36 28.47 -10.58
N GLY A 46 14.69 29.69 -11.00
CA GLY A 46 13.88 30.47 -11.92
C GLY A 46 14.68 30.89 -13.14
N ASP A 47 13.98 31.49 -14.11
CA ASP A 47 14.57 31.88 -15.41
C ASP A 47 15.72 32.90 -15.28
N LEU A 48 15.70 33.70 -14.21
CA LEU A 48 16.64 34.80 -13.96
C LEU A 48 17.65 34.52 -12.84
N GLY A 49 17.63 33.32 -12.24
CA GLY A 49 18.58 32.97 -11.19
C GLY A 49 18.15 31.80 -10.31
N THR A 50 19.07 31.40 -9.43
CA THR A 50 18.83 30.37 -8.42
C THR A 50 18.93 31.00 -7.03
N LEU A 51 17.89 30.83 -6.21
CA LEU A 51 17.83 31.34 -4.86
C LEU A 51 17.76 30.16 -3.88
N THR A 52 18.79 29.98 -3.05
CA THR A 52 18.80 28.95 -2.00
C THR A 52 18.48 29.59 -0.66
N VAL A 53 17.42 29.11 -0.01
CA VAL A 53 16.92 29.67 1.26
C VAL A 53 16.76 28.54 2.28
N MET A 54 17.14 28.81 3.52
CA MET A 54 16.88 27.91 4.63
C MET A 54 15.52 28.26 5.25
N GLY A 55 14.69 27.24 5.45
CA GLY A 55 13.38 27.37 6.06
C GLY A 55 13.42 27.58 7.57
N ASN A 56 12.24 27.77 8.15
CA ASN A 56 12.11 27.78 9.60
C ASN A 56 12.24 26.35 10.18
N GLU A 57 12.27 26.24 11.50
CA GLU A 57 12.23 24.95 12.19
C GLU A 57 10.97 24.18 11.76
N LEU A 58 11.18 22.94 11.32
CA LEU A 58 10.13 22.01 10.95
C LEU A 58 9.36 21.62 12.21
N THR A 59 8.05 21.85 12.20
CA THR A 59 7.18 21.33 13.24
C THR A 59 7.09 19.83 13.09
N ARG A 60 7.48 19.08 14.12
CA ARG A 60 7.30 17.63 14.16
C ARG A 60 5.80 17.35 14.22
N LEU A 61 5.23 16.97 13.09
CA LEU A 61 3.85 16.51 13.01
C LEU A 61 3.80 15.06 13.52
N GLU A 62 3.40 14.89 14.77
CA GLU A 62 3.00 13.57 15.28
C GLU A 62 1.62 13.23 14.74
N GLN A 63 1.59 12.58 13.58
CA GLN A 63 0.35 12.06 13.03
C GLN A 63 0.07 10.67 13.60
N ALA A 64 -1.04 10.55 14.33
CA ALA A 64 -1.53 9.24 14.74
C ALA A 64 -1.80 8.38 13.50
N VAL A 65 -1.37 7.12 13.54
CA VAL A 65 -1.62 6.16 12.46
C VAL A 65 -3.14 5.96 12.35
N ASP A 66 -3.71 6.39 11.23
CA ASP A 66 -5.13 6.17 10.96
C ASP A 66 -5.38 4.69 10.68
N SER A 67 -6.01 4.01 11.64
CA SER A 67 -6.37 2.60 11.53
C SER A 67 -7.24 2.27 10.31
N ALA A 68 -8.01 3.24 9.79
CA ALA A 68 -8.81 3.06 8.59
C ALA A 68 -7.96 3.02 7.30
N GLN A 69 -6.74 3.54 7.33
CA GLN A 69 -5.83 3.59 6.17
C GLN A 69 -4.94 2.36 6.05
N LEU A 70 -4.82 1.55 7.10
CA LEU A 70 -4.13 0.27 7.03
C LEU A 70 -5.11 -0.83 6.58
N PRO A 71 -4.97 -1.40 5.38
CA PRO A 71 -5.80 -2.54 4.94
C PRO A 71 -5.39 -3.85 5.65
N THR A 72 -5.21 -3.81 6.97
CA THR A 72 -4.81 -4.94 7.82
C THR A 72 -5.91 -5.96 7.99
N VAL A 73 -7.17 -5.57 7.76
CA VAL A 73 -8.34 -6.46 7.89
C VAL A 73 -8.16 -7.73 7.05
N PHE A 74 -7.77 -7.59 5.78
CA PHE A 74 -7.52 -8.75 4.91
C PHE A 74 -6.34 -9.60 5.41
N ALA A 75 -5.25 -8.96 5.84
CA ALA A 75 -4.08 -9.67 6.37
C ALA A 75 -4.40 -10.47 7.64
N LEU A 76 -5.26 -9.94 8.52
CA LEU A 76 -5.73 -10.63 9.72
C LEU A 76 -6.61 -11.84 9.39
N TYR A 77 -7.53 -11.71 8.43
CA TYR A 77 -8.32 -12.84 7.95
C TYR A 77 -7.45 -13.92 7.30
N ALA A 78 -6.50 -13.52 6.45
CA ALA A 78 -5.54 -14.43 5.83
C ALA A 78 -4.70 -15.16 6.89
N LEU A 79 -4.20 -14.44 7.90
CA LEU A 79 -3.46 -15.03 9.03
C LEU A 79 -4.31 -16.05 9.79
N GLN A 80 -5.58 -15.72 10.08
CA GLN A 80 -6.47 -16.64 10.77
C GLN A 80 -6.78 -17.88 9.94
N ALA A 81 -6.95 -17.74 8.62
CA ALA A 81 -7.10 -18.87 7.71
C ALA A 81 -5.86 -19.77 7.70
N VAL A 82 -4.65 -19.18 7.59
CA VAL A 82 -3.38 -19.91 7.64
C VAL A 82 -3.24 -20.68 8.96
N ARG A 83 -3.56 -20.05 10.11
CA ARG A 83 -3.54 -20.70 11.42
C ARG A 83 -4.52 -21.89 11.49
N TYR A 84 -5.75 -21.69 11.02
CA TYR A 84 -6.74 -22.76 10.95
C TYR A 84 -6.23 -23.95 10.14
N VAL A 85 -5.73 -23.72 8.91
CA VAL A 85 -5.18 -24.79 8.08
C VAL A 85 -4.05 -25.54 8.80
N THR A 86 -3.13 -24.81 9.44
CA THR A 86 -2.03 -25.42 10.20
C THR A 86 -2.54 -26.31 11.32
N TYR A 87 -3.50 -25.85 12.14
CA TYR A 87 -4.03 -26.66 13.24
C TYR A 87 -4.74 -27.93 12.76
N VAL A 88 -5.54 -27.84 11.69
CA VAL A 88 -6.21 -29.00 11.11
C VAL A 88 -5.20 -29.99 10.54
N MET A 89 -4.15 -29.52 9.87
CA MET A 89 -3.10 -30.39 9.35
C MET A 89 -2.31 -31.08 10.47
N ILE A 90 -1.98 -30.37 11.56
CA ILE A 90 -1.32 -30.99 12.73
C ILE A 90 -2.23 -32.06 13.36
N MET A 91 -3.52 -31.75 13.52
CA MET A 91 -4.50 -32.71 14.04
C MET A 91 -4.60 -33.94 13.16
N LEU A 92 -4.70 -33.77 11.83
CA LEU A 92 -4.75 -34.87 10.87
C LEU A 92 -3.47 -35.70 10.92
N ALA A 93 -2.30 -35.08 11.07
CA ALA A 93 -1.02 -35.79 11.18
C ALA A 93 -0.99 -36.64 12.46
N ALA A 94 -1.42 -36.08 13.60
CA ALA A 94 -1.47 -36.77 14.87
C ALA A 94 -2.43 -37.97 14.84
N VAL A 95 -3.64 -37.78 14.30
CA VAL A 95 -4.61 -38.87 14.15
C VAL A 95 -4.05 -39.96 13.23
N THR A 96 -3.54 -39.59 12.06
CA THR A 96 -2.95 -40.54 11.10
C THR A 96 -1.81 -41.32 11.75
N PHE A 97 -0.92 -40.65 12.49
CA PHE A 97 0.17 -41.29 13.21
C PHE A 97 -0.33 -42.31 14.25
N VAL A 98 -1.38 -42.00 15.01
CA VAL A 98 -2.01 -42.96 15.94
C VAL A 98 -2.54 -44.18 15.19
N TYR A 99 -3.21 -43.99 14.05
CA TYR A 99 -3.68 -45.12 13.22
C TYR A 99 -2.55 -45.99 12.70
N ILE A 100 -1.41 -45.41 12.31
CA ILE A 100 -0.21 -46.16 11.89
C ILE A 100 0.30 -47.04 13.04
N LEU A 101 0.36 -46.50 14.25
CA LEU A 101 0.77 -47.27 15.44
C LEU A 101 -0.20 -48.40 15.76
N LEU A 102 -1.51 -48.14 15.71
CA LEU A 102 -2.55 -49.15 15.94
C LEU A 102 -2.51 -50.26 14.87
N ALA A 103 -2.22 -49.89 13.62
CA ALA A 103 -2.00 -50.82 12.51
C ALA A 103 -0.63 -51.53 12.57
N ARG A 104 0.18 -51.28 13.62
CA ARG A 104 1.53 -51.83 13.79
C ARG A 104 2.44 -51.57 12.58
N GLY A 105 2.27 -50.42 11.92
CA GLY A 105 3.04 -50.04 10.74
C GLY A 105 2.62 -50.74 9.43
N HIS A 106 1.53 -51.51 9.40
CA HIS A 106 1.02 -52.11 8.16
C HIS A 106 0.26 -51.07 7.31
N VAL A 107 0.99 -50.10 6.77
CA VAL A 107 0.45 -49.01 5.95
C VAL A 107 1.36 -48.73 4.76
N GLU A 108 0.75 -48.24 3.66
CA GLU A 108 1.52 -47.72 2.53
C GLU A 108 2.07 -46.33 2.87
N GLY A 109 3.36 -46.27 3.21
CA GLY A 109 4.01 -45.05 3.68
C GLY A 109 4.08 -43.94 2.62
N LEU A 110 4.12 -44.30 1.34
CA LEU A 110 4.17 -43.31 0.26
C LEU A 110 2.92 -42.42 0.22
N ASN A 111 1.76 -42.98 0.56
CA ASN A 111 0.50 -42.22 0.64
C ASN A 111 0.55 -41.14 1.72
N MET A 112 1.41 -41.27 2.73
CA MET A 112 1.53 -40.29 3.80
C MET A 112 2.23 -39.01 3.33
N PHE A 113 3.03 -39.07 2.25
CA PHE A 113 3.61 -37.87 1.63
C PHE A 113 2.58 -37.06 0.83
N GLU A 114 1.43 -37.66 0.48
CA GLU A 114 0.32 -36.99 -0.19
C GLU A 114 -0.68 -36.34 0.78
N MET A 115 -0.30 -36.22 2.06
CA MET A 115 -1.13 -35.63 3.09
C MET A 115 -1.51 -34.17 2.79
N SER A 116 -0.61 -33.37 2.21
CA SER A 116 -0.91 -31.99 1.82
C SER A 116 -1.92 -31.93 0.66
N ARG A 117 -1.76 -32.77 -0.36
CA ARG A 117 -2.65 -32.78 -1.53
C ARG A 117 -4.01 -33.39 -1.23
N VAL A 118 -4.04 -34.56 -0.61
CA VAL A 118 -5.28 -35.30 -0.36
C VAL A 118 -5.89 -34.87 0.96
N GLY A 119 -5.12 -34.99 2.04
CA GLY A 119 -5.59 -34.68 3.39
C GLY A 119 -6.04 -33.22 3.54
N GLY A 120 -5.23 -32.28 3.05
CA GLY A 120 -5.59 -30.87 3.15
C GLY A 120 -6.79 -30.46 2.29
N ILE A 121 -6.93 -30.97 1.07
CA ILE A 121 -8.12 -30.67 0.24
C ILE A 121 -9.39 -31.23 0.89
N VAL A 122 -9.34 -32.45 1.46
CA VAL A 122 -10.51 -33.11 2.05
C VAL A 122 -10.91 -32.51 3.40
N TRP A 123 -9.95 -32.25 4.29
CA TRP A 123 -10.24 -31.85 5.67
C TRP A 123 -10.34 -30.34 5.87
N VAL A 124 -9.64 -29.56 5.04
CA VAL A 124 -9.62 -28.09 5.14
C VAL A 124 -10.51 -27.47 4.08
N GLY A 125 -10.51 -28.04 2.87
CA GLY A 125 -11.25 -27.52 1.73
C GLY A 125 -10.41 -26.59 0.85
N ARG A 126 -10.70 -26.64 -0.45
CA ARG A 126 -9.96 -25.90 -1.51
C ARG A 126 -9.90 -24.39 -1.27
N PRO A 127 -10.99 -23.68 -0.89
CA PRO A 127 -10.93 -22.23 -0.75
C PRO A 127 -9.94 -21.76 0.32
N LEU A 128 -9.90 -22.44 1.47
CA LEU A 128 -9.00 -22.07 2.58
C LEU A 128 -7.55 -22.44 2.28
N VAL A 129 -7.31 -23.57 1.60
CA VAL A 129 -5.98 -23.94 1.09
C VAL A 129 -5.52 -22.94 0.01
N ALA A 130 -6.42 -22.47 -0.84
CA ALA A 130 -6.13 -21.43 -1.83
C ALA A 130 -5.68 -20.14 -1.14
N VAL A 131 -6.45 -19.65 -0.16
CA VAL A 131 -6.08 -18.45 0.63
C VAL A 131 -4.71 -18.61 1.27
N ARG A 132 -4.40 -19.77 1.86
CA ARG A 132 -3.07 -20.06 2.43
C ARG A 132 -1.96 -19.94 1.40
N SER A 133 -2.13 -20.58 0.25
CA SER A 133 -1.13 -20.59 -0.83
C SER A 133 -0.93 -19.22 -1.49
N ILE A 134 -2.02 -18.46 -1.67
CA ILE A 134 -1.99 -17.09 -2.21
C ILE A 134 -1.29 -16.17 -1.21
N THR A 135 -1.53 -16.34 0.10
CA THR A 135 -0.85 -15.56 1.14
C THR A 135 0.66 -15.77 1.07
N ALA A 136 1.12 -17.01 0.91
CA ALA A 136 2.55 -17.30 0.74
C ALA A 136 3.13 -16.71 -0.55
N LEU A 137 2.38 -16.78 -1.66
CA LEU A 137 2.78 -16.15 -2.92
C LEU A 137 2.91 -14.63 -2.78
N CYS A 138 1.96 -13.98 -2.09
CA CYS A 138 2.03 -12.55 -1.78
C CYS A 138 3.26 -12.23 -0.93
N LEU A 139 3.57 -13.03 0.09
CA LEU A 139 4.75 -12.83 0.92
C LEU A 139 6.06 -12.97 0.12
N LEU A 140 6.17 -13.97 -0.75
CA LEU A 140 7.34 -14.14 -1.63
C LEU A 140 7.45 -13.04 -2.69
N SER A 141 6.33 -12.47 -3.11
CA SER A 141 6.26 -11.37 -4.07
C SER A 141 6.42 -9.98 -3.43
N THR A 142 6.60 -9.90 -2.12
CA THR A 142 6.66 -8.62 -1.39
C THR A 142 8.05 -8.41 -0.80
N ALA A 143 8.63 -7.23 -1.02
CA ALA A 143 9.88 -6.82 -0.38
C ALA A 143 9.66 -6.61 1.13
N SER A 144 10.49 -7.23 1.97
CA SER A 144 10.47 -7.01 3.43
C SER A 144 11.32 -5.79 3.77
N VAL A 145 10.66 -4.74 4.23
CA VAL A 145 11.29 -3.48 4.63
C VAL A 145 10.81 -3.11 6.02
N GLU A 146 11.75 -2.78 6.89
CA GLU A 146 11.46 -2.34 8.26
C GLU A 146 11.84 -0.87 8.42
N LEU A 147 11.01 -0.11 9.14
CA LEU A 147 11.34 1.25 9.54
C LEU A 147 12.20 1.17 10.79
N GLN A 148 13.48 1.51 10.68
CA GLN A 148 14.38 1.67 11.82
C GLN A 148 14.50 3.15 12.17
N SER A 149 14.59 3.45 13.46
CA SER A 149 14.71 4.82 13.95
C SER A 149 15.77 4.89 15.04
N ASP A 150 16.80 5.70 14.81
CA ASP A 150 17.88 5.97 15.78
C ASP A 150 17.56 7.19 16.67
N GLY A 151 16.27 7.57 16.76
CA GLY A 151 15.78 8.73 17.52
C GLY A 151 15.97 10.09 16.85
N VAL A 152 16.93 10.20 15.92
CA VAL A 152 17.19 11.41 15.11
C VAL A 152 16.71 11.24 13.68
N LEU A 153 17.03 10.12 13.04
CA LEU A 153 16.63 9.80 11.67
C LEU A 153 15.85 8.49 11.65
N SER A 154 14.79 8.44 10.84
CA SER A 154 14.07 7.21 10.55
C SER A 154 14.31 6.82 9.10
N ASN A 155 14.79 5.60 8.88
CA ASN A 155 15.09 5.09 7.54
C ASN A 155 14.46 3.72 7.33
N PHE A 156 14.15 3.43 6.08
CA PHE A 156 13.67 2.13 5.66
C PHE A 156 14.86 1.25 5.32
N VAL A 157 15.01 0.13 6.02
CA VAL A 157 16.09 -0.82 5.81
C VAL A 157 15.52 -2.13 5.26
N PRO A 158 16.06 -2.67 4.16
CA PRO A 158 15.70 -4.01 3.68
C PRO A 158 16.09 -5.06 4.71
N THR A 159 15.14 -5.91 5.12
CA THR A 159 15.40 -6.97 6.09
C THR A 159 15.74 -8.28 5.35
N PRO A 160 16.92 -8.88 5.58
CA PRO A 160 17.30 -10.12 4.92
C PRO A 160 16.42 -11.28 5.42
N ILE A 161 15.76 -11.95 4.48
CA ILE A 161 14.90 -13.10 4.76
C ILE A 161 15.75 -14.37 4.76
N PRO A 162 15.77 -15.18 5.83
CA PRO A 162 16.60 -16.37 5.88
C PRO A 162 16.09 -17.46 4.93
N LEU A 163 17.01 -18.19 4.30
CA LEU A 163 16.71 -19.19 3.26
C LEU A 163 15.64 -20.21 3.66
N TRP A 164 15.64 -20.67 4.92
CA TRP A 164 14.69 -21.67 5.38
C TRP A 164 13.24 -21.14 5.42
N THR A 165 13.04 -19.84 5.73
CA THR A 165 11.71 -19.22 5.65
C THR A 165 11.24 -19.05 4.21
N THR A 166 12.16 -18.74 3.29
CA THR A 166 11.87 -18.68 1.85
C THR A 166 11.49 -20.05 1.30
N CYS A 167 12.24 -21.10 1.65
CA CYS A 167 11.93 -22.47 1.25
C CYS A 167 10.60 -22.97 1.85
N LEU A 168 10.31 -22.58 3.09
CA LEU A 168 9.02 -22.87 3.75
C LEU A 168 7.88 -22.15 3.02
N ALA A 169 8.01 -20.85 2.76
CA ALA A 169 7.00 -20.09 2.01
C ALA A 169 6.82 -20.62 0.57
N ALA A 170 7.90 -21.06 -0.09
CA ALA A 170 7.82 -21.71 -1.39
C ALA A 170 7.09 -23.05 -1.31
N ASN A 171 7.25 -23.81 -0.21
CA ASN A 171 6.46 -25.02 0.04
C ASN A 171 4.97 -24.68 0.18
N GLU A 172 4.65 -23.57 0.84
CA GLU A 172 3.27 -23.09 0.95
C GLU A 172 2.61 -22.72 -0.40
N VAL A 173 3.40 -22.36 -1.42
CA VAL A 173 2.88 -22.13 -2.78
C VAL A 173 2.49 -23.45 -3.47
N THR A 174 3.09 -24.58 -3.12
CA THR A 174 2.80 -25.88 -3.75
C THR A 174 1.37 -26.36 -3.54
N TRP A 175 0.69 -25.86 -2.51
CA TRP A 175 -0.73 -26.09 -2.29
C TRP A 175 -1.59 -25.54 -3.44
N LEU A 176 -1.21 -24.40 -4.02
CA LEU A 176 -1.87 -23.85 -5.21
C LEU A 176 -1.69 -24.78 -6.41
N VAL A 177 -0.48 -25.33 -6.57
CA VAL A 177 -0.18 -26.33 -7.61
C VAL A 177 -1.05 -27.57 -7.43
N GLY A 178 -1.27 -28.01 -6.18
CA GLY A 178 -2.21 -29.08 -5.85
C GLY A 178 -3.64 -28.78 -6.30
N ILE A 179 -4.13 -27.56 -6.03
CA ILE A 179 -5.48 -27.12 -6.46
C ILE A 179 -5.59 -27.09 -7.99
N VAL A 180 -4.57 -26.55 -8.68
CA VAL A 180 -4.54 -26.51 -10.15
C VAL A 180 -4.55 -27.93 -10.72
N ASN A 181 -3.69 -28.82 -10.22
CA ASN A 181 -3.65 -30.22 -10.65
C ASN A 181 -5.01 -30.92 -10.42
N ASP A 182 -5.67 -30.63 -9.29
CA ASP A 182 -6.96 -31.22 -8.99
C ASP A 182 -8.07 -30.70 -9.92
N ILE A 183 -8.12 -29.40 -10.21
CA ILE A 183 -9.03 -28.85 -11.23
C ILE A 183 -8.72 -29.48 -12.60
N SER A 184 -7.43 -29.62 -12.92
CA SER A 184 -6.95 -30.22 -14.16
C SER A 184 -7.31 -31.71 -14.30
N LEU A 185 -7.58 -32.41 -13.19
CA LEU A 185 -7.92 -33.84 -13.17
C LEU A 185 -9.13 -34.17 -14.06
N VAL A 186 -10.06 -33.23 -14.24
CA VAL A 186 -11.21 -33.37 -15.15
C VAL A 186 -10.77 -33.72 -16.58
N TRP A 187 -9.62 -33.20 -17.02
CA TRP A 187 -9.05 -33.47 -18.34
C TRP A 187 -7.93 -34.50 -18.32
N THR A 188 -7.03 -34.44 -17.33
CA THR A 188 -5.80 -35.26 -17.32
C THR A 188 -6.01 -36.67 -16.77
N GLN A 189 -7.04 -36.88 -15.94
CA GLN A 189 -7.44 -38.18 -15.38
C GLN A 189 -6.23 -38.99 -14.88
N ASP A 190 -6.02 -40.20 -15.42
CA ASP A 190 -4.99 -41.16 -14.99
C ASP A 190 -3.55 -40.67 -15.19
N HIS A 191 -3.32 -39.74 -16.12
CA HIS A 191 -1.99 -39.18 -16.35
C HIS A 191 -1.50 -38.34 -15.16
N THR A 192 -2.40 -37.84 -14.33
CA THR A 192 -2.09 -36.94 -13.20
C THR A 192 -1.15 -37.59 -12.19
N ILE A 193 -1.32 -38.89 -11.93
CA ILE A 193 -0.50 -39.63 -10.97
C ILE A 193 0.98 -39.63 -11.40
N ALA A 194 1.25 -39.71 -12.71
CA ALA A 194 2.61 -39.80 -13.23
C ALA A 194 3.41 -38.49 -13.07
N TYR A 195 2.76 -37.33 -13.13
CA TYR A 195 3.46 -36.04 -13.11
C TYR A 195 3.19 -35.19 -11.87
N ALA A 196 2.14 -35.43 -11.07
CA ALA A 196 1.73 -34.51 -10.00
C ALA A 196 2.85 -34.25 -8.98
N THR A 197 3.52 -35.32 -8.52
CA THR A 197 4.62 -35.20 -7.54
C THR A 197 5.80 -34.44 -8.11
N ILE A 198 6.21 -34.75 -9.35
CA ILE A 198 7.31 -34.07 -10.05
C ILE A 198 6.95 -32.59 -10.29
N ASN A 199 5.74 -32.30 -10.75
CA ASN A 199 5.26 -30.93 -10.99
C ASN A 199 5.37 -30.08 -9.72
N SER A 200 4.92 -30.58 -8.57
CA SER A 200 5.05 -29.82 -7.32
C SER A 200 6.48 -29.66 -6.82
N LEU A 201 7.34 -30.67 -7.01
CA LEU A 201 8.78 -30.54 -6.68
C LEU A 201 9.47 -29.49 -7.56
N VAL A 202 9.17 -29.50 -8.86
CA VAL A 202 9.69 -28.52 -9.82
C VAL A 202 9.17 -27.12 -9.48
N MET A 203 7.88 -26.96 -9.23
CA MET A 203 7.30 -25.66 -8.88
C MET A 203 7.81 -25.14 -7.53
N TRP A 204 8.00 -26.01 -6.55
CA TRP A 204 8.64 -25.66 -5.29
C TRP A 204 10.05 -25.13 -5.51
N LEU A 205 10.86 -25.86 -6.27
CA LEU A 205 12.25 -25.49 -6.57
C LEU A 205 12.30 -24.17 -7.33
N ILE A 206 11.46 -23.99 -8.36
CA ILE A 206 11.39 -22.75 -9.13
C ILE A 206 11.00 -21.58 -8.22
N SER A 207 9.95 -21.71 -7.39
CA SER A 207 9.55 -20.63 -6.47
C SER A 207 10.64 -20.29 -5.46
N ALA A 208 11.32 -21.28 -4.89
CA ALA A 208 12.42 -21.07 -3.95
C ALA A 208 13.62 -20.41 -4.63
N LEU A 209 14.00 -20.87 -5.83
CA LEU A 209 15.12 -20.30 -6.60
C LEU A 209 14.81 -18.88 -7.07
N LEU A 210 13.61 -18.61 -7.58
CA LEU A 210 13.22 -17.25 -7.96
C LEU A 210 13.27 -16.29 -6.78
N ALA A 211 12.70 -16.68 -5.63
CA ALA A 211 12.67 -15.84 -4.45
C ALA A 211 14.06 -15.57 -3.85
N THR A 212 15.02 -16.48 -4.05
CA THR A 212 16.39 -16.37 -3.52
C THR A 212 17.35 -15.68 -4.49
N LEU A 213 17.26 -15.98 -5.79
CA LEU A 213 18.15 -15.45 -6.83
C LEU A 213 17.68 -14.08 -7.34
N ALA A 214 16.38 -13.81 -7.30
CA ALA A 214 15.79 -12.56 -7.77
C ALA A 214 14.78 -12.01 -6.73
N PRO A 215 15.25 -11.60 -5.53
CA PRO A 215 14.37 -11.06 -4.50
C PRO A 215 13.75 -9.73 -4.95
N VAL A 216 12.49 -9.52 -4.58
CA VAL A 216 11.77 -8.27 -4.87
C VAL A 216 12.42 -7.13 -4.10
N GLN A 217 12.88 -6.10 -4.81
CA GLN A 217 13.48 -4.90 -4.22
C GLN A 217 12.43 -3.79 -4.09
N ALA A 218 12.39 -3.13 -2.93
CA ALA A 218 11.55 -1.96 -2.72
C ALA A 218 12.29 -0.70 -3.22
N THR A 219 11.71 -0.01 -4.20
CA THR A 219 12.19 1.31 -4.64
C THR A 219 11.31 2.39 -4.03
N ILE A 220 11.89 3.24 -3.18
CA ILE A 220 11.19 4.40 -2.62
C ILE A 220 11.42 5.57 -3.56
N ILE A 221 10.37 5.98 -4.27
CA ILE A 221 10.40 7.17 -5.13
C ILE A 221 9.70 8.29 -4.37
N SER A 222 10.45 9.27 -3.90
CA SER A 222 9.92 10.56 -3.45
C SER A 222 9.53 11.38 -4.69
N GLY A 223 8.41 11.03 -5.31
CA GLY A 223 7.86 11.76 -6.45
C GLY A 223 7.15 13.06 -6.04
N PRO A 224 6.88 13.96 -7.00
CA PRO A 224 6.12 15.19 -6.73
C PRO A 224 4.76 14.87 -6.10
N LYS A 225 4.27 15.81 -5.28
CA LYS A 225 3.01 15.70 -4.54
C LYS A 225 1.90 15.24 -5.50
N ARG A 226 1.21 14.17 -5.10
CA ARG A 226 0.15 13.49 -5.86
C ARG A 226 -0.93 14.50 -6.28
N LEU A 227 -1.50 14.38 -7.49
CA LEU A 227 -2.59 15.27 -7.94
C LEU A 227 -3.85 15.21 -7.05
N SER A 228 -4.02 14.13 -6.27
CA SER A 228 -5.05 14.05 -5.24
C SER A 228 -4.54 13.21 -4.05
N SER A 229 -4.57 13.82 -2.87
CA SER A 229 -4.23 13.21 -1.57
C SER A 229 -5.46 12.68 -0.82
N SER A 230 -6.67 12.89 -1.36
CA SER A 230 -7.91 12.55 -0.67
C SER A 230 -8.01 11.06 -0.32
N ILE A 231 -8.36 10.79 0.94
CA ILE A 231 -8.49 9.44 1.53
C ILE A 231 -9.72 8.71 0.95
N LEU A 232 -10.66 9.43 0.35
CA LEU A 232 -11.89 8.86 -0.22
C LEU A 232 -11.62 8.05 -1.52
N LEU A 233 -10.45 8.20 -2.15
CA LEU A 233 -10.02 7.43 -3.32
C LEU A 233 -9.47 6.05 -2.93
N CYS A 234 -10.02 5.00 -3.53
CA CYS A 234 -9.46 3.66 -3.45
C CYS A 234 -8.13 3.60 -4.22
N GLY A 235 -7.25 2.67 -3.82
CA GLY A 235 -5.94 2.50 -4.45
C GLY A 235 -6.02 2.35 -5.97
N GLY A 236 -6.96 1.53 -6.47
CA GLY A 236 -7.15 1.34 -7.92
C GLY A 236 -7.52 2.63 -8.66
N ALA A 237 -8.48 3.41 -8.12
CA ALA A 237 -8.90 4.67 -8.72
C ALA A 237 -7.76 5.69 -8.79
N LYS A 238 -6.86 5.68 -7.80
CA LYS A 238 -5.69 6.56 -7.75
C LYS A 238 -4.67 6.36 -8.88
N TYR A 239 -4.60 5.15 -9.45
CA TYR A 239 -3.66 4.82 -10.51
C TYR A 239 -4.32 4.64 -11.89
N LEU A 240 -5.58 4.21 -11.90
CA LEU A 240 -6.28 3.85 -13.13
C LEU A 240 -7.16 4.99 -13.67
N PHE A 241 -7.56 5.96 -12.84
CA PHE A 241 -8.36 7.09 -13.31
C PHE A 241 -7.48 8.20 -13.89
N LYS A 242 -8.02 8.89 -14.90
CA LYS A 242 -7.40 10.10 -15.45
C LYS A 242 -7.73 11.28 -14.55
N HIS A 243 -6.73 11.81 -13.84
CA HIS A 243 -6.94 12.91 -12.89
C HIS A 243 -6.84 14.32 -13.51
N HIS A 244 -5.93 14.53 -14.46
CA HIS A 244 -5.55 15.86 -14.97
C HIS A 244 -6.72 16.76 -15.41
N ASP A 245 -7.70 16.21 -16.14
CA ASP A 245 -8.84 16.98 -16.66
C ASP A 245 -9.91 17.31 -15.62
N TRP A 246 -9.75 16.82 -14.39
CA TRP A 246 -10.74 16.87 -13.32
C TRP A 246 -10.18 17.60 -12.09
N VAL A 247 -9.12 18.39 -12.24
CA VAL A 247 -8.58 19.25 -11.19
C VAL A 247 -9.00 20.70 -11.45
N LEU A 248 -9.62 21.33 -10.45
CA LEU A 248 -9.97 22.75 -10.47
C LEU A 248 -9.34 23.42 -9.25
N GLY A 249 -8.40 24.34 -9.48
CA GLY A 249 -7.52 24.84 -8.41
C GLY A 249 -6.57 23.74 -7.93
N ASP A 250 -6.57 23.48 -6.62
CA ASP A 250 -5.79 22.41 -5.97
C ASP A 250 -6.67 21.22 -5.52
N VAL A 251 -7.92 21.17 -6.00
CA VAL A 251 -8.91 20.16 -5.59
C VAL A 251 -9.26 19.25 -6.76
N TYR A 252 -9.08 17.95 -6.56
CA TYR A 252 -9.54 16.93 -7.50
C TYR A 252 -11.04 16.70 -7.38
N HIS A 253 -11.75 16.76 -8.50
CA HIS A 253 -13.20 16.61 -8.57
C HIS A 253 -13.55 15.28 -9.24
N LEU A 254 -14.09 14.35 -8.49
CA LEU A 254 -14.45 13.03 -8.99
C LEU A 254 -15.89 13.03 -9.52
N ASP A 255 -16.11 12.70 -10.79
CA ASP A 255 -17.46 12.57 -11.33
C ASP A 255 -18.25 11.45 -10.63
N ARG A 256 -19.59 11.53 -10.65
CA ARG A 256 -20.44 10.58 -9.91
C ARG A 256 -20.30 9.13 -10.37
N ALA A 257 -20.08 8.86 -11.65
CA ALA A 257 -19.97 7.49 -12.13
C ALA A 257 -18.64 6.89 -11.66
N SER A 258 -17.55 7.64 -11.78
CA SER A 258 -16.25 7.25 -11.23
C SER A 258 -16.27 7.18 -9.70
N ALA A 259 -17.06 8.01 -9.03
CA ALA A 259 -17.28 7.94 -7.58
C ALA A 259 -17.92 6.62 -7.16
N VAL A 260 -18.95 6.16 -7.87
CA VAL A 260 -19.57 4.85 -7.62
C VAL A 260 -18.55 3.71 -7.82
N LEU A 261 -17.78 3.73 -8.91
CA LEU A 261 -16.71 2.74 -9.16
C LEU A 261 -15.61 2.78 -8.09
N ASN A 262 -15.31 3.96 -7.58
CA ASN A 262 -14.40 4.18 -6.47
C ASN A 262 -14.99 3.72 -5.12
N GLY A 263 -16.29 3.42 -5.05
CA GLY A 263 -17.00 2.96 -3.84
C GLY A 263 -17.64 4.09 -3.01
N LEU A 264 -17.89 5.25 -3.61
CA LEU A 264 -18.56 6.40 -2.99
C LEU A 264 -19.95 6.58 -3.61
N LEU A 265 -20.99 6.35 -2.83
CA LEU A 265 -22.35 6.69 -3.21
C LEU A 265 -22.67 8.09 -2.73
N SER A 266 -22.96 9.02 -3.65
CA SER A 266 -23.19 10.41 -3.30
C SER A 266 -24.58 10.90 -3.66
N VAL A 267 -25.21 11.59 -2.73
CA VAL A 267 -26.48 12.28 -2.93
C VAL A 267 -26.27 13.74 -2.56
N ARG A 268 -26.73 14.65 -3.43
CA ARG A 268 -26.72 16.08 -3.14
C ARG A 268 -28.04 16.45 -2.47
N TYR A 269 -27.98 16.93 -1.25
CA TYR A 269 -29.13 17.44 -0.50
C TYR A 269 -28.86 18.88 -0.09
N GLN A 270 -29.68 19.81 -0.59
CA GLN A 270 -29.47 21.26 -0.42
C GLN A 270 -28.05 21.69 -0.85
N SER A 271 -27.30 22.35 0.04
CA SER A 271 -25.92 22.83 -0.18
C SER A 271 -24.85 21.83 0.28
N GLN A 272 -25.21 20.56 0.47
CA GLN A 272 -24.30 19.53 0.98
C GLN A 272 -24.31 18.26 0.14
N TRP A 273 -23.15 17.63 0.06
CA TRP A 273 -22.96 16.28 -0.43
C TRP A 273 -22.99 15.31 0.74
N ILE A 274 -23.93 14.37 0.72
CA ILE A 274 -23.94 13.23 1.62
C ILE A 274 -23.31 12.07 0.84
N ILE A 275 -22.18 11.58 1.32
CA ILE A 275 -21.36 10.56 0.68
C ILE A 275 -21.33 9.34 1.58
N PHE A 276 -21.86 8.23 1.12
CA PHE A 276 -21.70 6.94 1.77
C PHE A 276 -20.50 6.22 1.14
N ASP A 277 -19.45 6.02 1.93
CA ASP A 277 -18.29 5.23 1.51
C ASP A 277 -18.52 3.76 1.82
N VAL A 278 -18.75 2.97 0.77
CA VAL A 278 -19.00 1.52 0.87
C VAL A 278 -17.77 0.79 1.42
N LYS A 279 -16.57 1.35 1.24
CA LYS A 279 -15.31 0.71 1.65
C LYS A 279 -15.13 0.74 3.17
N THR A 280 -15.54 1.84 3.80
CA THR A 280 -15.42 2.06 5.25
C THR A 280 -16.74 1.91 5.99
N TRP A 281 -17.86 1.82 5.26
CA TRP A 281 -19.23 1.80 5.79
C TRP A 281 -19.62 3.07 6.56
N CYS A 282 -18.94 4.19 6.26
CA CYS A 282 -19.14 5.48 6.89
C CYS A 282 -19.90 6.46 5.98
N VAL A 283 -20.63 7.38 6.60
CA VAL A 283 -21.28 8.51 5.92
C VAL A 283 -20.47 9.77 6.19
N HIS A 284 -20.10 10.47 5.12
CA HIS A 284 -19.39 11.74 5.15
C HIS A 284 -20.27 12.85 4.57
N THR A 285 -20.15 14.06 5.10
CA THR A 285 -20.84 15.24 4.59
C THR A 285 -19.82 16.26 4.12
N ILE A 286 -19.92 16.70 2.87
CA ILE A 286 -19.03 17.72 2.29
C ILE A 286 -19.88 18.92 1.87
N ASP A 287 -19.55 20.10 2.36
CA ASP A 287 -20.19 21.33 1.92
C ASP A 287 -19.82 21.64 0.46
N VAL A 288 -20.80 22.03 -0.35
CA VAL A 288 -20.54 22.47 -1.72
C VAL A 288 -19.75 23.78 -1.65
N ALA A 289 -18.46 23.71 -2.00
CA ALA A 289 -17.59 24.87 -1.97
C ALA A 289 -18.16 26.00 -2.85
N SER A 290 -18.25 27.20 -2.27
CA SER A 290 -18.60 28.45 -2.95
C SER A 290 -17.64 28.81 -4.09
N ASP A 291 -16.46 28.17 -4.15
CA ASP A 291 -15.38 28.44 -5.11
C ASP A 291 -15.74 28.07 -6.56
N LEU A 292 -16.79 27.27 -6.76
CA LEU A 292 -17.34 26.96 -8.08
C LEU A 292 -18.24 28.08 -8.63
N LEU A 293 -18.57 29.09 -7.82
CA LEU A 293 -19.48 30.18 -8.16
C LEU A 293 -18.70 31.50 -8.35
N VAL A 294 -18.60 31.97 -9.59
CA VAL A 294 -18.14 33.34 -9.86
C VAL A 294 -19.36 34.28 -9.77
N TYR A 295 -19.30 35.25 -8.87
CA TYR A 295 -20.33 36.29 -8.73
C TYR A 295 -20.14 37.36 -9.82
N THR A 296 -20.77 37.19 -10.97
CA THR A 296 -20.89 38.25 -11.98
C THR A 296 -22.23 38.94 -11.85
N GLY A 297 -22.27 40.06 -11.12
CA GLY A 297 -23.24 41.16 -11.21
C GLY A 297 -24.72 40.88 -10.96
N GLU A 298 -25.30 39.84 -11.57
CA GLU A 298 -26.71 39.44 -11.50
C GLU A 298 -26.94 37.94 -11.78
N ASN A 299 -25.89 37.12 -12.00
CA ASN A 299 -26.04 35.68 -12.22
C ASN A 299 -24.90 34.86 -11.58
N ILE A 300 -25.25 33.71 -11.01
CA ILE A 300 -24.31 32.70 -10.50
C ILE A 300 -23.92 31.79 -11.67
N VAL A 301 -22.67 31.90 -12.16
CA VAL A 301 -22.16 31.05 -13.25
C VAL A 301 -21.15 30.04 -12.69
N LEU A 302 -21.39 28.74 -12.90
CA LEU A 302 -20.43 27.67 -12.63
C LEU A 302 -19.25 27.79 -13.60
N VAL A 303 -18.02 27.79 -13.08
CA VAL A 303 -16.76 27.95 -13.84
C VAL A 303 -16.65 26.97 -15.01
N ASP A 304 -17.21 25.76 -14.87
CA ASP A 304 -17.47 24.82 -15.97
C ASP A 304 -18.61 23.84 -15.56
N ARG A 305 -19.59 23.61 -16.45
CA ARG A 305 -20.75 22.72 -16.20
C ARG A 305 -20.31 21.30 -15.84
N ARG A 306 -19.15 20.86 -16.35
CA ARG A 306 -18.57 19.54 -16.09
C ARG A 306 -18.38 19.24 -14.60
N PHE A 307 -18.03 20.26 -13.81
CA PHE A 307 -17.75 20.11 -12.38
C PHE A 307 -18.99 20.25 -11.49
N GLY A 308 -20.12 20.72 -12.03
CA GLY A 308 -21.33 21.04 -11.24
C GLY A 308 -21.99 19.83 -10.54
N LEU A 309 -21.65 18.61 -10.94
CA LEU A 309 -22.11 17.36 -10.32
C LEU A 309 -20.95 16.50 -9.80
N ALA A 310 -19.71 16.95 -9.91
CA ALA A 310 -18.55 16.22 -9.43
C ALA A 310 -18.35 16.44 -7.93
N LEU A 311 -17.82 15.43 -7.26
CA LEU A 311 -17.49 15.46 -5.84
C LEU A 311 -16.12 16.10 -5.64
N PRO A 312 -16.02 17.22 -4.90
CA PRO A 312 -14.73 17.78 -4.54
C PRO A 312 -14.07 16.88 -3.50
N LEU A 313 -13.02 16.17 -3.89
CA LEU A 313 -12.22 15.33 -3.01
C LEU A 313 -11.08 16.16 -2.43
N ARG A 314 -11.37 16.84 -1.32
CA ARG A 314 -10.39 17.57 -0.51
C ARG A 314 -9.66 16.59 0.44
N GLU A 315 -8.52 17.03 0.99
CA GLU A 315 -7.82 16.33 2.08
C GLU A 315 -8.71 16.19 3.32
#